data_AF-A0A2V9QIB3-F1
#
_entry.id   AF-A0A2V9QIB3-F1
#
_cell.length_a   1.000
_cell.length_b   1.000
_cell.length_c   1.000
_cell.angle_alpha   90.00
_cell.angle_beta   90.00
_cell.angle_gamma   90.00
#
_symmetry.space_group_name_H-M   'P 1'
#
loop_
_entity.id
_entity.type
_entity.pdbx_description
1 polymer ?
#
loop_
_entity_poly.entity_id
_entity_poly.type
_entity_poly.pdbx_seq_one_letter_code
_entity_poly.pdbx_strand_id
1 'polypeptide(L)' 'MEGRERIVVIFLSLLLMPAVVAFGQSATGAINGTVTDSTGGVVAGVTLTLANQATGIDRH' A
#
# COMPACT_ATOMS: atom_id res chain seq x y z
N MET A 1 10.27 37.06 18.68
CA MET A 1 10.26 36.75 17.24
C MET A 1 9.69 37.95 16.51
N GLU A 2 10.49 38.57 15.67
CA GLU A 2 10.06 39.74 14.88
C GLU A 2 9.02 39.31 13.83
N GLY A 3 8.19 40.24 13.35
CA GLY A 3 7.05 39.93 12.47
C GLY A 3 7.42 39.09 11.23
N ARG A 4 8.64 39.25 10.71
CA ARG A 4 9.17 38.48 9.58
C ARG A 4 9.36 36.98 9.88
N GLU A 5 9.82 36.63 11.07
CA GLU A 5 10.09 35.24 11.47
C GLU A 5 8.78 34.47 11.62
N ARG A 6 7.75 35.14 12.16
CA ARG A 6 6.40 34.58 12.28
C ARG A 6 5.79 34.27 10.92
N ILE A 7 5.98 35.16 9.94
CA ILE A 7 5.48 34.97 8.57
C ILE A 7 6.17 33.76 7.91
N VAL A 8 7.49 33.64 8.06
CA VAL A 8 8.25 32.50 7.51
C VAL A 8 7.81 31.18 8.12
N VAL A 9 7.63 31.13 9.44
CA VAL A 9 7.16 29.92 10.13
C VAL A 9 5.76 29.53 9.67
N ILE A 10 4.83 30.49 9.62
CA ILE A 10 3.45 30.25 9.15
C ILE A 10 3.43 29.72 7.71
N PHE A 11 4.20 30.36 6.83
CA PHE A 11 4.29 29.96 5.42
C PHE A 11 4.85 28.54 5.27
N LEU A 12 5.91 28.21 6.01
CA LEU A 12 6.52 26.89 5.97
C LEU A 12 5.58 25.81 6.53
N SER A 13 4.85 26.12 7.62
CA SER A 13 3.83 25.21 8.15
C SER A 13 2.70 24.95 7.14
N LEU A 14 2.20 25.99 6.48
CA LEU A 14 1.18 25.87 5.43
C LEU A 14 1.65 25.03 4.24
N LEU A 15 2.91 25.20 3.82
CA LEU A 15 3.51 24.44 2.71
C LEU A 15 3.65 22.94 3.04
N LEU A 16 3.93 22.60 4.30
CA LEU A 16 4.17 21.22 4.74
C LEU A 16 2.89 20.47 5.16
N MET A 17 1.79 21.15 5.46
CA MET A 17 0.49 20.53 5.81
C MET A 17 0.02 19.44 4.82
N PRO A 18 0.05 19.63 3.48
CA PRO A 18 -0.44 18.61 2.55
C PRO A 18 0.40 17.32 2.51
N ALA A 19 1.62 17.31 3.04
CA ALA A 19 2.45 16.10 3.11
C ALA A 19 1.87 15.05 4.08
N VAL A 20 1.05 15.47 5.06
CA VAL A 20 0.42 14.58 6.06
C VAL A 20 -0.68 13.70 5.44
N VAL A 21 -1.31 14.17 4.36
CA VAL A 21 -2.42 13.47 3.69
C VAL A 21 -1.97 12.66 2.47
N ALA A 22 -0.69 12.71 2.12
CA ALA A 22 -0.10 11.96 1.02
C ALA A 22 0.16 10.49 1.43
N PHE A 23 -0.91 9.73 1.67
CA PHE A 23 -0.85 8.28 1.88
C PHE A 23 -0.62 7.55 0.55
N GLY A 24 0.64 7.47 0.12
CA GLY A 24 1.04 6.72 -1.07
C GLY A 24 1.36 5.26 -0.75
N GLN A 25 0.33 4.46 -0.45
CA GLN A 25 0.28 2.98 -0.55
C GLN A 25 -0.88 2.46 0.30
N SER A 26 -2.04 2.27 -0.33
CA SER A 26 -3.11 1.42 0.22
C SER A 26 -3.10 0.09 -0.53
N ALA A 27 -3.38 -1.01 0.17
CA ALA A 27 -3.58 -2.30 -0.47
C ALA A 27 -4.70 -2.15 -1.51
N THR A 28 -4.36 -2.27 -2.79
CA THR A 28 -5.26 -1.96 -3.91
C THR A 28 -6.20 -3.12 -4.24
N GLY A 29 -5.98 -4.29 -3.64
CA GLY A 29 -6.79 -5.49 -3.77
C GLY A 29 -6.23 -6.65 -2.94
N ALA A 30 -7.08 -7.64 -2.65
CA ALA A 30 -6.71 -8.86 -1.94
C ALA A 30 -7.31 -10.09 -2.65
N ILE A 31 -6.55 -11.18 -2.71
CA ILE A 31 -7.01 -12.48 -3.20
C ILE A 31 -6.99 -13.44 -2.00
N ASN A 32 -8.17 -13.94 -1.61
CA ASN A 32 -8.33 -14.82 -0.46
C ASN A 32 -8.94 -16.15 -0.92
N GLY A 33 -8.45 -17.28 -0.40
CA GLY A 33 -8.96 -18.60 -0.75
C GLY A 33 -8.27 -19.73 0.00
N THR A 34 -8.79 -20.94 -0.18
CA THR A 34 -8.23 -22.19 0.38
C THR A 34 -7.95 -23.15 -0.77
N VAL A 35 -6.80 -23.80 -0.74
CA VAL A 35 -6.46 -24.83 -1.72
C VAL A 35 -7.03 -26.16 -1.24
N THR A 36 -7.90 -26.76 -2.04
CA THR A 36 -8.51 -28.07 -1.75
C THR A 36 -8.14 -29.10 -2.80
N ASP A 37 -7.98 -30.36 -2.38
CA ASP A 37 -7.85 -31.49 -3.29
C ASP A 37 -9.21 -32.00 -3.80
N SER A 38 -9.21 -33.05 -4.64
CA SER A 38 -10.41 -33.66 -5.22
C SER A 38 -11.34 -34.33 -4.19
N THR A 39 -10.87 -34.55 -2.97
CA THR A 39 -11.64 -35.10 -1.84
C THR A 39 -12.23 -34.01 -0.96
N GLY A 40 -11.86 -32.74 -1.19
CA GLY A 40 -12.28 -31.58 -0.40
C GLY A 40 -11.37 -31.28 0.80
N GLY A 41 -10.22 -31.95 0.91
CA GLY A 41 -9.24 -31.71 1.97
C GLY A 41 -8.42 -30.43 1.74
N VAL A 42 -8.12 -29.68 2.80
CA VAL A 42 -7.25 -28.48 2.71
C VAL A 42 -5.79 -28.90 2.55
N VAL A 43 -5.15 -28.38 1.50
CA VAL A 43 -3.75 -28.68 1.19
C VAL A 43 -2.84 -27.62 1.79
N ALA A 44 -2.12 -27.97 2.85
CA ALA A 44 -1.17 -27.09 3.52
C ALA A 44 0.23 -27.14 2.87
N GLY A 45 1.00 -26.06 3.03
CA GLY A 45 2.41 -26.02 2.61
C GLY A 45 2.64 -25.88 1.10
N VAL A 46 1.61 -25.51 0.34
CA VAL A 46 1.73 -25.27 -1.11
C VAL A 46 2.35 -23.91 -1.40
N THR A 47 3.19 -23.87 -2.43
CA THR A 47 3.71 -22.62 -2.99
C THR A 47 2.75 -22.10 -4.05
N LEU A 48 2.34 -20.84 -3.94
CA LEU A 48 1.47 -20.17 -4.89
C LEU A 48 2.22 -19.00 -5.53
N THR A 49 2.21 -18.92 -6.86
CA THR A 49 2.72 -17.75 -7.58
C THR A 49 1.54 -16.98 -8.15
N LEU A 50 1.41 -15.70 -7.78
CA LEU A 50 0.40 -14.81 -8.33
C LEU A 50 0.99 -14.05 -9.52
N ALA A 51 0.43 -14.27 -10.70
CA ALA A 51 0.81 -13.61 -11.95
C ALA A 51 -0.20 -12.52 -12.32
N ASN A 52 0.27 -11.28 -12.51
CA ASN A 52 -0.55 -10.21 -13.08
C ASN A 52 -0.47 -10.27 -14.61
N GLN A 53 -1.54 -10.76 -15.24
CA GLN A 53 -1.60 -10.94 -16.70
C GLN A 53 -1.52 -9.63 -17.50
N ALA A 54 -1.88 -8.49 -16.89
CA ALA A 54 -1.86 -7.19 -17.58
C ALA A 54 -0.46 -6.57 -17.61
N THR A 55 0.38 -6.86 -16.62
CA THR A 55 1.70 -6.23 -16.46
C THR A 55 2.88 -7.20 -16.51
N GLY A 56 2.63 -8.51 -16.47
CA GLY A 56 3.66 -9.55 -16.40
C GLY A 56 4.42 -9.58 -15.08
N ILE A 57 3.88 -8.96 -14.02
CA ILE A 57 4.50 -8.95 -12.69
C ILE A 57 4.08 -10.22 -11.95
N ASP A 58 5.06 -11.04 -11.57
CA ASP A 58 4.89 -12.21 -10.70
C ASP A 58 5.27 -11.88 -9.25
N ARG A 59 4.49 -12.36 -8.28
CA ARG A 59 4.81 -12.33 -6.85
C ARG A 59 4.77 -13.75 -6.26
N HIS A 60 5.80 -14.06 -5.47
CA HIS A 60 5.99 -15.33 -4.76
C HIS A 60 5.43 -15.26 -3.34
#